data_AF-C2E4Y9-F1
#
_entry.id   AF-C2E4Y9-F1
#
_cell.length_a   1.000
_cell.length_b   1.000
_cell.length_c   1.000
_cell.angle_alpha   90.00
_cell.angle_beta   90.00
_cell.angle_gamma   90.00
#
_symmetry.space_group_name_H-M   'P 1'
#
loop_
_entity.id
_entity.type
_entity.pdbx_description
1 polymer ?
#
loop_
_entity_poly.entity_id
_entity_poly.type
_entity_poly.pdbx_seq_one_letter_code
_entity_poly.pdbx_strand_id
1 'polypeptide(L)'
;MFDKPANIEHWEHFHRFPDGKQAHVPTLMQDVNHDGFIDLPETEAVSGTTMVPFDDAPQEMNIPHDGYPVADKYGHYEYDKDVPLKDLQAKFKQAFGSDDLQLEKRVVYVHGVPADLKLPSSVAGNVMSYDAHTTLPIAAGEIKLAH
;
A
#
# COMPACT_ATOMS: atom_id res chain seq x y z
N MET A 1 -8.60 9.61 7.09
CA MET A 1 -8.73 9.53 5.62
C MET A 1 -10.17 9.85 5.24
N PHE A 2 -10.37 10.55 4.12
CA PHE A 2 -11.68 10.96 3.59
C PHE A 2 -11.81 10.51 2.12
N ASP A 3 -13.04 10.54 1.60
CA ASP A 3 -13.37 10.25 0.19
C ASP A 3 -12.90 8.88 -0.31
N LYS A 4 -12.96 7.87 0.56
CA LYS A 4 -12.65 6.47 0.22
C LYS A 4 -13.93 5.71 -0.13
N PRO A 5 -13.85 4.63 -0.92
CA PRO A 5 -14.98 3.72 -1.06
C PRO A 5 -15.55 3.31 0.30
N ALA A 6 -16.85 3.55 0.51
CA ALA A 6 -17.48 3.38 1.82
C ALA A 6 -17.74 1.90 2.17
N ASN A 7 -17.69 1.58 3.47
CA ASN A 7 -18.01 0.26 4.04
C ASN A 7 -17.15 -0.90 3.50
N ILE A 8 -15.92 -0.63 3.05
CA ILE A 8 -14.96 -1.66 2.68
C ILE A 8 -13.65 -1.47 3.44
N GLU A 9 -12.88 -2.55 3.50
CA GLU A 9 -11.50 -2.52 3.98
C GLU A 9 -10.57 -1.87 2.95
N HIS A 10 -9.60 -1.10 3.43
CA HIS A 10 -8.58 -0.46 2.61
C HIS A 10 -7.20 -0.97 3.01
N TRP A 11 -6.59 -1.80 2.16
CA TRP A 11 -5.20 -2.16 2.36
C TRP A 11 -4.33 -0.91 2.31
N GLU A 12 -3.37 -0.85 3.22
CA GLU A 12 -2.46 0.28 3.36
C GLU A 12 -1.06 -0.22 3.66
N HIS A 13 -0.07 0.34 2.99
CA HIS A 13 1.32 -0.02 3.23
C HIS A 13 2.27 1.02 2.67
N PHE A 14 3.50 1.04 3.18
CA PHE A 14 4.58 1.77 2.52
C PHE A 14 5.45 0.89 1.62
N HIS A 15 5.95 1.48 0.53
CA HIS A 15 6.81 0.85 -0.47
C HIS A 15 8.24 1.38 -0.45
N ARG A 16 9.18 0.58 -0.99
CA ARG A 16 10.59 0.92 -1.15
C ARG A 16 11.28 0.11 -2.25
N PHE A 17 12.35 0.66 -2.81
CA PHE A 17 13.41 -0.13 -3.44
C PHE A 17 14.39 -0.79 -2.44
N PRO A 18 14.66 -2.11 -2.55
CA PRO A 18 15.65 -2.79 -1.70
C PRO A 18 17.04 -2.14 -1.69
N ASP A 19 17.43 -1.51 -2.80
CA ASP A 19 18.71 -0.78 -2.95
C ASP A 19 18.75 0.60 -2.25
N GLY A 20 17.66 1.02 -1.60
CA GLY A 20 17.58 2.27 -0.85
C GLY A 20 17.35 3.53 -1.69
N LYS A 21 17.01 3.38 -2.98
CA LYS A 21 16.53 4.49 -3.82
C LYS A 21 15.24 5.10 -3.27
N GLN A 22 15.02 6.37 -3.61
CA GLN A 22 13.78 7.08 -3.33
C GLN A 22 12.64 6.43 -4.09
N ALA A 23 11.58 6.06 -3.37
CA ALA A 23 10.30 5.71 -3.97
C ALA A 23 9.53 6.98 -4.35
N HIS A 24 8.81 6.93 -5.48
CA HIS A 24 8.00 8.03 -5.99
C HIS A 24 6.56 7.60 -6.20
N VAL A 25 5.65 8.57 -6.06
CA VAL A 25 4.25 8.38 -6.43
C VAL A 25 4.18 8.23 -7.96
N PRO A 26 3.48 7.19 -8.46
CA PRO A 26 3.37 6.95 -9.88
C PRO A 26 2.55 8.05 -10.55
N THR A 27 2.81 8.23 -11.83
CA THR A 27 2.10 9.17 -12.69
C THR A 27 1.39 8.40 -13.79
N LEU A 28 0.61 9.09 -14.62
CA LEU A 28 0.00 8.48 -15.81
C LEU A 28 1.01 7.86 -16.78
N MET A 29 2.32 8.12 -16.63
CA MET A 29 3.36 7.41 -17.40
C MET A 29 3.51 5.93 -16.99
N GLN A 30 3.00 5.54 -15.82
CA GLN A 30 3.04 4.16 -15.32
C GLN A 30 1.83 3.34 -15.78
N ASP A 31 0.76 3.95 -16.28
CA ASP A 31 -0.32 3.23 -16.98
C ASP A 31 0.20 2.80 -18.37
N VAL A 32 0.94 1.69 -18.40
CA VAL A 32 1.67 1.19 -19.57
C VAL A 32 0.71 0.52 -20.54
N ASN A 33 -0.36 -0.09 -20.02
CA ASN A 33 -1.35 -0.79 -20.82
C ASN A 33 -2.47 0.16 -21.34
N HIS A 34 -2.52 1.40 -20.85
CA HIS A 34 -3.48 2.45 -21.20
C HIS A 34 -4.94 2.10 -20.91
N ASP A 35 -5.19 1.35 -19.84
CA ASP A 35 -6.54 0.98 -19.39
C ASP A 35 -7.18 1.99 -18.43
N GLY A 36 -6.43 3.05 -18.09
CA GLY A 36 -6.87 4.15 -17.24
C GLY A 36 -6.63 3.92 -15.75
N PHE A 37 -6.01 2.80 -15.38
CA PHE A 37 -5.58 2.50 -14.02
C PHE A 37 -4.06 2.43 -13.94
N ILE A 38 -3.53 2.65 -12.73
CA ILE A 38 -2.14 2.33 -12.41
C ILE A 38 -2.23 1.16 -11.44
N ASP A 39 -2.04 -0.04 -11.95
CA ASP A 39 -2.21 -1.26 -11.17
C ASP A 39 -0.97 -1.62 -10.34
N LEU A 40 -1.08 -2.68 -9.53
CA LEU A 40 -0.01 -3.05 -8.59
C LEU A 40 1.34 -3.27 -9.30
N PRO A 41 1.45 -4.11 -10.35
CA PRO A 41 2.70 -4.26 -11.13
C PRO A 41 3.27 -2.95 -11.69
N GLU A 42 2.42 -2.03 -12.14
CA GLU A 42 2.84 -0.77 -12.73
C GLU A 42 3.50 0.18 -11.72
N THR A 43 3.13 0.08 -10.44
CA THR A 43 3.73 0.88 -9.37
C THR A 43 5.18 0.49 -9.07
N GLU A 44 5.57 -0.76 -9.31
CA GLU A 44 6.85 -1.33 -8.86
C GLU A 44 8.06 -0.58 -9.45
N ALA A 45 7.94 -0.10 -10.69
CA ALA A 45 9.02 0.57 -11.40
C ALA A 45 9.45 1.89 -10.75
N VAL A 46 8.55 2.55 -10.00
CA VAL A 46 8.80 3.88 -9.41
C VAL A 46 8.66 3.91 -7.90
N SER A 47 7.88 3.00 -7.32
CA SER A 47 7.68 2.93 -5.87
C SER A 47 8.44 1.77 -5.21
N GLY A 48 8.85 0.77 -5.99
CA GLY A 48 9.45 -0.45 -5.48
C GLY A 48 8.44 -1.40 -4.85
N THR A 49 8.93 -2.30 -3.99
CA THR A 49 8.14 -3.39 -3.42
C THR A 49 7.35 -2.96 -2.18
N THR A 50 6.21 -3.61 -1.96
CA THR A 50 5.41 -3.50 -0.74
C THR A 50 6.21 -3.96 0.48
N MET A 51 6.14 -3.22 1.60
CA MET A 51 6.94 -3.54 2.79
C MET A 51 6.13 -3.76 4.06
N VAL A 52 5.65 -2.69 4.69
CA VAL A 52 5.03 -2.76 6.02
C VAL A 52 3.56 -2.39 5.89
N PRO A 53 2.64 -3.29 6.29
CA PRO A 53 1.21 -3.01 6.27
C PRO A 53 0.82 -2.08 7.43
N PHE A 54 -0.21 -1.29 7.21
CA PHE A 54 -0.87 -0.48 8.24
C PHE A 54 -2.18 -1.18 8.63
N ASP A 55 -2.04 -2.40 9.14
CA ASP A 55 -3.11 -3.28 9.57
C ASP A 55 -3.20 -3.34 11.12
N ASP A 56 -3.82 -4.39 11.64
CA ASP A 56 -3.95 -4.64 13.07
C ASP A 56 -2.66 -5.17 13.75
N ALA A 57 -1.62 -5.53 12.99
CA ALA A 57 -0.33 -5.99 13.50
C ALA A 57 0.87 -5.69 12.56
N PRO A 58 1.23 -4.42 12.31
CA PRO A 58 2.28 -4.04 11.33
C PRO A 58 3.63 -4.73 11.55
N GLN A 59 3.99 -4.96 12.81
CA GLN A 59 5.23 -5.63 13.21
C GLN A 59 5.33 -7.08 12.73
N GLU A 60 4.22 -7.75 12.40
CA GLU A 60 4.26 -9.11 11.86
C GLU A 60 4.64 -9.15 10.37
N MET A 61 4.49 -8.01 9.68
CA MET A 61 4.76 -7.85 8.24
C MET A 61 4.05 -8.89 7.37
N ASN A 62 2.82 -9.23 7.75
CA ASN A 62 1.95 -10.12 7.00
C ASN A 62 1.01 -9.29 6.12
N ILE A 63 1.27 -9.18 4.83
CA ILE A 63 0.45 -8.33 3.94
C ILE A 63 -0.85 -9.01 3.48
N PRO A 64 -0.86 -10.28 2.99
CA PRO A 64 -2.05 -10.85 2.37
C PRO A 64 -3.00 -11.46 3.42
N HIS A 65 -3.69 -10.59 4.16
CA HIS A 65 -4.72 -10.95 5.12
C HIS A 65 -5.73 -9.80 5.29
N ASP A 66 -6.80 -10.06 6.03
CA ASP A 66 -7.77 -9.03 6.44
C ASP A 66 -7.32 -8.38 7.76
N GLY A 67 -7.88 -7.24 8.14
CA GLY A 67 -7.52 -6.55 9.39
C GLY A 67 -6.99 -5.13 9.17
N TYR A 68 -7.17 -4.59 7.97
CA TYR A 68 -6.86 -3.20 7.66
C TYR A 68 -8.03 -2.27 8.04
N PRO A 69 -7.83 -0.94 8.00
CA PRO A 69 -8.90 0.01 8.29
C PRO A 69 -10.10 -0.14 7.37
N VAL A 70 -11.30 -0.10 7.95
CA VAL A 70 -12.57 -0.14 7.22
C VAL A 70 -13.17 1.26 7.19
N ALA A 71 -13.45 1.77 5.99
CA ALA A 71 -14.14 3.05 5.84
C ALA A 71 -15.59 2.95 6.33
N ASP A 72 -16.07 3.98 7.01
CA ASP A 72 -17.47 4.11 7.37
C ASP A 72 -18.36 4.36 6.14
N LYS A 73 -19.66 4.54 6.37
CA LYS A 73 -20.64 4.80 5.31
C LYS A 73 -20.43 6.10 4.53
N TYR A 74 -19.58 7.00 5.02
CA TYR A 74 -19.20 8.25 4.36
C TYR A 74 -17.84 8.14 3.66
N GLY A 75 -17.20 6.98 3.68
CA GLY A 75 -15.87 6.81 3.12
C GLY A 75 -14.77 7.34 4.03
N HIS A 76 -15.02 7.43 5.34
CA HIS A 76 -14.07 7.95 6.32
C HIS A 76 -13.52 6.83 7.20
N TYR A 77 -12.23 6.88 7.50
CA TYR A 77 -11.63 6.11 8.60
C TYR A 77 -10.46 6.87 9.19
N GLU A 78 -10.11 6.52 10.42
CA GLU A 78 -8.89 6.95 11.08
C GLU A 78 -8.10 5.70 11.43
N TYR A 79 -6.79 5.72 11.17
CA TYR A 79 -5.88 4.67 11.55
C TYR A 79 -4.86 5.24 12.52
N ASP A 80 -4.80 4.64 13.70
CA ASP A 80 -3.79 4.90 14.72
C ASP A 80 -3.39 3.57 15.36
N LYS A 81 -2.09 3.35 15.50
CA LYS A 81 -1.53 2.10 15.99
C LYS A 81 -0.19 2.33 16.67
N ASP A 82 -0.10 1.89 17.93
CA ASP A 82 1.18 1.72 18.61
C ASP A 82 1.86 0.44 18.12
N VAL A 83 2.99 0.60 17.44
CA VAL A 83 3.78 -0.51 16.89
C VAL A 83 5.08 -0.69 17.67
N PRO A 84 5.37 -1.91 18.20
CA PRO A 84 6.65 -2.19 18.83
C PRO A 84 7.82 -2.07 17.84
N LEU A 85 8.52 -0.94 17.87
CA LEU A 85 9.56 -0.61 16.87
C LEU A 85 10.65 -1.70 16.75
N LYS A 86 11.06 -2.31 17.87
CA LYS A 86 12.08 -3.36 17.86
C LYS A 86 11.64 -4.61 17.11
N ASP A 87 10.39 -5.02 17.27
CA ASP A 87 9.84 -6.22 16.63
C ASP A 87 9.67 -5.97 15.13
N LEU A 88 9.15 -4.79 14.78
CA LEU A 88 9.07 -4.34 13.39
C LEU A 88 10.44 -4.32 12.73
N GLN A 89 11.47 -3.71 13.35
CA GLN A 89 12.81 -3.65 12.79
C GLN A 89 13.46 -5.04 12.64
N ALA A 90 13.21 -5.96 13.57
CA ALA A 90 13.71 -7.33 13.48
C ALA A 90 13.12 -8.07 12.28
N LYS A 91 11.80 -7.98 12.09
CA LYS A 91 11.08 -8.56 10.95
C LYS A 91 11.46 -7.87 9.64
N PHE A 92 11.63 -6.56 9.66
CA PHE A 92 12.05 -5.77 8.51
C PHE A 92 13.45 -6.16 8.04
N LYS A 93 14.38 -6.39 8.98
CA LYS A 93 15.71 -6.92 8.70
C LYS A 93 15.69 -8.35 8.16
N GLN A 94 14.80 -9.19 8.67
CA GLN A 94 14.62 -10.54 8.16
C GLN A 94 14.12 -10.52 6.70
N ALA A 95 13.18 -9.65 6.37
CA ALA A 95 12.60 -9.54 5.04
C ALA A 95 13.53 -8.83 4.03
N PHE A 96 14.24 -7.78 4.47
CA PHE A 96 14.91 -6.84 3.55
C PHE A 96 16.40 -6.61 3.85
N GLY A 97 16.98 -7.30 4.84
CA GLY A 97 18.41 -7.27 5.14
C GLY A 97 18.91 -6.03 5.89
N SER A 98 18.03 -5.10 6.26
CA SER A 98 18.34 -3.88 7.00
C SER A 98 17.26 -3.61 8.05
N ASP A 99 17.62 -3.07 9.20
CA ASP A 99 16.71 -2.59 10.26
C ASP A 99 16.43 -1.07 10.16
N ASP A 100 17.00 -0.41 9.14
CA ASP A 100 16.79 1.00 8.85
C ASP A 100 15.55 1.20 7.97
N LEU A 101 14.49 1.74 8.58
CA LEU A 101 13.20 1.96 7.94
C LEU A 101 13.19 3.08 6.90
N GLN A 102 14.12 4.06 6.96
CA GLN A 102 14.25 5.25 6.08
C GLN A 102 12.90 5.79 5.56
N LEU A 103 12.01 6.15 6.49
CA LEU A 103 10.62 6.49 6.17
C LEU A 103 10.52 7.64 5.16
N GLU A 104 11.43 8.61 5.19
CA GLU A 104 11.50 9.75 4.28
C GLU A 104 11.72 9.39 2.80
N LYS A 105 12.06 8.13 2.51
CA LYS A 105 12.27 7.61 1.16
C LYS A 105 11.14 6.70 0.67
N ARG A 106 10.00 6.70 1.36
CA ARG A 106 8.90 5.76 1.13
C ARG A 106 7.68 6.47 0.55
N VAL A 107 6.86 5.67 -0.14
CA VAL A 107 5.53 6.04 -0.59
C VAL A 107 4.52 5.20 0.17
N VAL A 108 3.54 5.83 0.78
CA VAL A 108 2.36 5.16 1.33
C VAL A 108 1.34 4.99 0.22
N TYR A 109 0.71 3.82 0.17
CA TYR A 109 -0.44 3.56 -0.67
C TYR A 109 -1.67 3.24 0.18
N VAL A 110 -2.83 3.59 -0.38
CA VAL A 110 -4.13 3.10 0.04
C VAL A 110 -4.77 2.40 -1.15
N HIS A 111 -5.31 1.22 -0.92
CA HIS A 111 -5.90 0.36 -1.92
C HIS A 111 -7.38 0.10 -1.63
N GLY A 112 -8.03 -0.61 -2.54
CA GLY A 112 -9.38 -1.11 -2.32
C GLY A 112 -10.41 -0.30 -3.09
N VAL A 113 -11.14 -1.00 -3.96
CA VAL A 113 -12.32 -0.50 -4.67
C VAL A 113 -13.50 -1.45 -4.43
N PRO A 114 -14.76 -0.98 -4.56
CA PRO A 114 -15.93 -1.84 -4.38
C PRO A 114 -15.93 -3.02 -5.34
N ALA A 115 -16.29 -4.22 -4.87
CA ALA A 115 -16.32 -5.44 -5.67
C ALA A 115 -17.26 -5.39 -6.89
N ASP A 116 -18.22 -4.46 -6.92
CA ASP A 116 -19.12 -4.24 -8.04
C ASP A 116 -18.56 -3.30 -9.12
N LEU A 117 -17.46 -2.59 -8.83
CA LEU A 117 -16.73 -1.78 -9.80
C LEU A 117 -16.23 -2.68 -10.94
N LYS A 118 -16.53 -2.33 -12.19
CA LYS A 118 -16.06 -3.07 -13.35
C LYS A 118 -14.66 -2.62 -13.70
N LEU A 119 -13.67 -3.45 -13.36
CA LEU A 119 -12.28 -3.26 -13.77
C LEU A 119 -12.06 -3.88 -15.17
N PRO A 120 -11.30 -3.22 -16.07
CA PRO A 120 -10.78 -3.84 -17.27
C PRO A 120 -10.04 -5.15 -16.96
N SER A 121 -10.10 -6.13 -17.85
CA SER A 121 -9.38 -7.41 -17.66
C SER A 121 -7.86 -7.28 -17.68
N SER A 122 -7.36 -6.11 -18.11
CA SER A 122 -5.94 -5.76 -18.12
C SER A 122 -5.42 -5.30 -16.77
N VAL A 123 -6.30 -4.87 -15.85
CA VAL A 123 -5.92 -4.49 -14.48
C VAL A 123 -5.43 -5.74 -13.77
N ALA A 124 -4.14 -5.76 -13.44
CA ALA A 124 -3.48 -6.84 -12.75
C ALA A 124 -3.36 -6.56 -11.24
N GLY A 125 -2.69 -7.46 -10.52
CA GLY A 125 -2.37 -7.27 -9.10
C GLY A 125 -2.99 -8.27 -8.14
N ASN A 126 -3.44 -9.43 -8.60
CA ASN A 126 -3.91 -10.48 -7.69
C ASN A 126 -2.78 -10.93 -6.76
N VAL A 127 -3.03 -10.97 -5.45
CA VAL A 127 -2.11 -11.44 -4.42
C VAL A 127 -2.78 -12.56 -3.64
N MET A 128 -2.25 -13.79 -3.76
CA MET A 128 -2.86 -14.98 -3.17
C MET A 128 -4.33 -15.13 -3.59
N SER A 129 -5.27 -15.11 -2.64
CA SER A 129 -6.71 -15.16 -2.90
C SER A 129 -7.36 -13.79 -3.13
N TYR A 130 -6.62 -12.69 -2.96
CA TYR A 130 -7.10 -11.33 -3.14
C TYR A 130 -6.91 -10.90 -4.60
N ASP A 131 -7.94 -10.29 -5.17
CA ASP A 131 -7.94 -9.81 -6.55
C ASP A 131 -7.62 -8.30 -6.64
N ALA A 132 -7.62 -7.79 -7.87
CA ALA A 132 -7.41 -6.38 -8.17
C ALA A 132 -8.37 -5.43 -7.42
N HIS A 133 -9.56 -5.86 -7.01
CA HIS A 133 -10.44 -4.99 -6.23
C HIS A 133 -9.87 -4.68 -4.85
N THR A 134 -9.12 -5.61 -4.27
CA THR A 134 -8.44 -5.39 -2.99
C THR A 134 -7.15 -4.61 -3.18
N THR A 135 -6.38 -4.94 -4.21
CA THR A 135 -4.99 -4.50 -4.37
C THR A 135 -4.80 -3.29 -5.27
N LEU A 136 -5.85 -2.80 -5.94
CA LEU A 136 -5.75 -1.61 -6.80
C LEU A 136 -5.45 -0.36 -5.96
N PRO A 137 -4.35 0.37 -6.23
CA PRO A 137 -4.08 1.65 -5.60
C PRO A 137 -5.15 2.71 -5.91
N ILE A 138 -5.65 3.39 -4.88
CA ILE A 138 -6.62 4.49 -5.00
C ILE A 138 -6.07 5.83 -4.49
N ALA A 139 -4.98 5.80 -3.72
CA ALA A 139 -4.23 6.99 -3.33
C ALA A 139 -2.79 6.63 -2.99
N ALA A 140 -1.89 7.60 -3.16
CA ALA A 140 -0.50 7.47 -2.76
C ALA A 140 0.06 8.79 -2.24
N GLY A 141 1.07 8.72 -1.37
CA GLY A 141 1.75 9.89 -0.84
C GLY A 141 3.19 9.60 -0.44
N GLU A 142 4.11 10.49 -0.81
CA GLU A 142 5.49 10.44 -0.34
C GLU A 142 5.56 10.90 1.12
N ILE A 143 6.26 10.14 1.98
CA ILE A 143 6.52 10.54 3.35
C ILE A 143 7.60 11.62 3.34
N LYS A 144 7.33 12.74 4.02
CA LYS A 144 8.29 13.84 4.19
C LYS A 144 8.50 14.13 5.66
N LEU A 145 9.71 14.56 6.01
CA LEU A 145 9.99 15.10 7.32
C LEU A 145 9.09 16.31 7.58
N ALA A 146 8.40 16.31 8.73
CA ALA A 146 7.70 17.49 9.19
C ALA A 146 8.73 18.57 9.56
N HIS A 147 8.59 19.75 8.97
CA HIS A 147 9.41 20.93 9.23
C HIS A 147 8.71 21.90 10.18
#